data_AF-A0A379AH44-F1
#
_entry.id   AF-A0A379AH44-F1
#
_cell.length_a   1.000
_cell.length_b   1.000
_cell.length_c   1.000
_cell.angle_alpha   90.00
_cell.angle_beta   90.00
_cell.angle_gamma   90.00
#
_symmetry.space_group_name_H-M   'P 1'
#
loop_
_entity.id
_entity.type
_entity.pdbx_description
1 polymer ?
#
loop_
_entity_poly.entity_id
_entity_poly.type
_entity_poly.pdbx_seq_one_letter_code
_entity_poly.pdbx_strand_id
1 'polypeptide(L)' 'MRYAAPGEQGSLITLQKNYGNFINGEFVAPVNGNYFTNTSPVNGSAAGEFPRSGRCRC' A
#
# COMPACT_ATOMS: atom_id res chain seq x y z
N MET A 1 11.61 18.41 13.95
CA MET A 1 10.30 18.59 13.28
C MET A 1 9.63 17.22 13.14
N ARG A 2 8.31 17.13 13.35
CA ARG A 2 7.52 15.91 13.12
C ARG A 2 6.46 16.22 12.07
N TYR A 3 6.29 15.35 11.08
CA TYR A 3 5.20 15.44 10.11
C TYR A 3 3.90 14.92 10.75
N ALA A 4 2.76 15.51 10.38
CA ALA A 4 1.45 15.00 10.80
C ALA A 4 1.20 13.63 10.16
N ALA A 5 0.55 12.72 10.89
CA ALA A 5 0.31 11.38 10.38
C ALA A 5 -0.63 11.42 9.16
N PRO A 6 -0.56 10.45 8.23
CA PRO A 6 -1.48 10.40 7.10
C PRO A 6 -2.94 10.38 7.56
N GLY A 7 -3.75 11.29 7.02
CA GLY A 7 -5.16 11.47 7.42
C GLY A 7 -5.40 12.45 8.57
N GLU A 8 -4.36 12.95 9.24
CA GLU A 8 -4.47 14.01 10.25
C GLU A 8 -4.38 15.42 9.64
N GLN A 9 -4.87 16.42 10.38
CA GLN A 9 -4.76 17.81 9.98
C GLN A 9 -3.28 18.23 9.84
N GLY A 10 -2.91 18.79 8.69
CA GLY A 10 -1.52 19.15 8.38
C GLY A 10 -0.70 18.02 7.77
N SER A 11 -1.31 16.86 7.47
CA SER A 11 -0.62 15.81 6.73
C SER A 11 -0.33 16.23 5.29
N LEU A 12 0.86 15.90 4.81
CA LEU A 12 1.29 16.19 3.45
C LEU A 12 0.88 15.12 2.44
N ILE A 13 0.37 13.98 2.93
CA ILE A 13 0.04 12.82 2.09
C ILE A 13 -1.30 12.21 2.48
N THR A 14 -1.94 11.57 1.51
CA THR A 14 -3.12 10.73 1.70
C THR A 14 -2.79 9.32 1.25
N LEU A 15 -3.02 8.34 2.12
CA LEU A 15 -2.80 6.93 1.78
C LEU A 15 -3.98 6.41 0.97
N GLN A 16 -3.68 5.65 -0.08
CA GLN A 16 -4.67 4.91 -0.84
C GLN A 16 -4.99 3.58 -0.15
N LYS A 17 -6.21 3.07 -0.38
CA LYS A 17 -6.63 1.77 0.16
C LYS A 17 -5.86 0.61 -0.46
N ASN A 18 -5.66 0.61 -1.78
CA ASN A 18 -5.01 -0.45 -2.53
C ASN A 18 -3.90 0.13 -3.42
N TYR A 19 -2.78 -0.59 -3.51
CA TYR A 19 -1.67 -0.24 -4.39
C TYR A 19 -1.39 -1.36 -5.41
N GLY A 20 -0.79 -1.02 -6.54
CA GLY A 20 -0.32 -1.98 -7.54
C GLY A 20 1.18 -2.25 -7.45
N ASN A 21 1.64 -3.32 -8.11
CA ASN A 21 3.04 -3.54 -8.41
C ASN A 21 3.45 -2.54 -9.49
N PHE A 22 4.59 -1.86 -9.34
CA PHE A 22 5.08 -0.97 -10.38
C PHE A 22 5.91 -1.77 -11.41
N ILE A 23 5.36 -1.98 -12.61
CA ILE A 23 5.94 -2.82 -13.67
C ILE A 23 5.84 -2.04 -14.97
N ASN A 24 6.96 -1.90 -15.70
CA ASN A 24 7.03 -1.23 -17.00
C ASN A 24 6.41 0.19 -17.04
N GLY A 25 6.50 0.93 -15.94
CA GLY A 25 5.96 2.30 -15.86
C GLY A 25 4.52 2.40 -15.36
N GLU A 26 3.86 1.28 -15.07
CA GLU A 26 2.47 1.24 -14.66
C GLU A 26 2.26 0.50 -13.33
N PHE A 27 1.18 0.83 -12.62
CA PHE A 27 0.76 0.09 -11.43
C PHE A 27 -0.22 -1.03 -11.82
N VAL A 28 0.21 -2.28 -11.62
CA VAL A 28 -0.50 -3.48 -12.05
C VAL A 28 -0.93 -4.32 -10.84
N ALA A 29 -2.14 -4.89 -10.88
CA ALA A 29 -2.62 -5.81 -9.86
C ALA A 29 -1.74 -7.10 -9.78
N PRO A 30 -1.69 -7.79 -8.62
CA PRO A 30 -0.96 -9.05 -8.50
C PRO A 30 -1.63 -10.13 -9.35
N VAL A 31 -0.84 -10.95 -10.02
CA VAL A 31 -1.31 -11.99 -10.94
C VAL A 31 -2.29 -12.98 -10.26
N ASN A 32 -2.09 -13.28 -8.98
CA ASN A 32 -2.96 -14.19 -8.22
C ASN A 32 -4.06 -13.47 -7.44
N GLY A 33 -4.25 -12.15 -7.62
CA GLY A 33 -5.25 -11.36 -6.91
C GLY A 33 -5.01 -11.18 -5.40
N ASN A 34 -3.93 -11.73 -4.85
CA ASN A 34 -3.65 -11.71 -3.43
C ASN A 34 -3.04 -10.38 -3.00
N TYR A 35 -3.59 -9.79 -1.94
CA TYR A 35 -3.05 -8.60 -1.27
C TYR A 35 -2.76 -8.91 0.20
N PHE A 36 -1.98 -8.04 0.84
CA PHE A 36 -1.79 -8.05 2.28
C PHE A 36 -1.84 -6.63 2.84
N THR A 37 -2.39 -6.49 4.05
CA THR A 37 -2.43 -5.22 4.76
C THR A 37 -1.06 -4.93 5.36
N ASN A 38 -0.51 -3.75 5.04
CA ASN A 38 0.62 -3.22 5.78
C ASN A 38 0.10 -2.38 6.94
N THR A 39 0.55 -2.67 8.16
CA THR A 39 0.19 -1.92 9.36
C THR A 39 1.35 -1.05 9.80
N SER A 40 1.04 0.16 10.27
CA SER A 40 2.04 1.07 10.82
C SER A 40 2.63 0.50 12.10
N PRO A 41 3.97 0.44 12.24
CA PRO A 41 4.59 -0.01 13.49
C PRO A 41 4.42 1.00 14.64
N VAL A 42 3.98 2.23 14.35
CA VAL A 42 3.83 3.29 15.35
C VAL A 42 2.54 3.11 16.16
N ASN A 43 1.45 2.74 15.49
CA ASN A 43 0.11 2.71 16.10
C ASN A 43 -0.76 1.52 15.66
N GLY A 44 -0.24 0.60 14.84
CA GLY A 44 -0.97 -0.56 14.33
C GLY A 44 -2.04 -0.26 13.28
N SER A 45 -2.26 1.00 12.90
CA SER A 45 -3.26 1.38 11.89
C SER A 45 -2.90 0.84 10.50
N ALA A 46 -3.91 0.54 9.69
CA ALA A 46 -3.71 0.09 8.31
C ALA A 46 -3.15 1.24 7.45
N ALA A 47 -1.97 1.03 6.89
CA ALA A 47 -1.37 1.95 5.92
C ALA A 47 -1.91 1.75 4.49
N GLY A 48 -2.37 0.53 4.19
CA GLY A 48 -2.96 0.16 2.90
C GLY A 48 -2.77 -1.32 2.58
N GLU A 49 -3.37 -1.76 1.48
CA GLU A 49 -3.27 -3.11 0.94
C GLU A 49 -2.27 -3.13 -0.22
N PHE A 50 -1.29 -4.01 -0.12
CA PHE A 50 -0.19 -4.14 -1.08
C PHE A 50 -0.23 -5.52 -1.75
N PRO A 51 0.18 -5.61 -3.03
CA PRO A 51 0.11 -6.85 -3.78
C PRO A 51 1.08 -7.89 -3.22
N ARG A 52 0.59 -9.11 -3.01
CA ARG A 52 1.41 -10.27 -2.68
C ARG A 52 1.86 -10.94 -3.97
N SER A 53 2.99 -10.49 -4.50
CA SER A 53 3.56 -11.03 -5.74
C SER A 53 3.81 -12.54 -5.63
N GLY A 54 3.53 -13.25 -6.72
CA GLY A 54 3.70 -14.68 -6.82
C GLY A 54 3.86 -15.10 -8.27
N ARG A 55 4.22 -16.37 -8.48
CA ARG A 55 4.31 -16.92 -9.84
C ARG A 55 2.93 -16.94 -10.50
N CYS A 56 2.87 -16.62 -11.79
CA CYS A 56 1.73 -16.98 -12.62
C CYS A 56 1.61 -18.50 -12.62
N ARG A 57 0.42 -19.03 -12.32
CA ARG A 57 0.16 -20.45 -12.47
C ARG A 57 -0.49 -20.64 -13.85
N CYS A 58 0.28 -21.22 -14.77
CA CYS A 58 -0.26 -21.76 -16.01
C CYS A 58 -1.14 -22.98 -15.73
#